data_AF-X1TB42-F1
#
_entry.id   AF-X1TB42-F1
#
_cell.length_a   1.000
_cell.length_b   1.000
_cell.length_c   1.000
_cell.angle_alpha   90.00
_cell.angle_beta   90.00
_cell.angle_gamma   90.00
#
_symmetry.space_group_name_H-M   'P 1'
#
loop_
_entity.id
_entity.type
_entity.pdbx_description
1 polymer ?
#
loop_
_entity_poly.entity_id
_entity_poly.type
_entity_poly.pdbx_seq_one_letter_code
_entity_poly.pdbx_strand_id
1 'polypeptide(L)'
;CRFIGRDDLATDPRFHNDLARWEYRDTLDPIVREWVASQTAKEVIDIAEKIPIPCGICYEHTEVAHDPQVKALKMLTEVPSPDGKSKVLVTSPPLRMSETPPKIERSFPAIGQHNEEIYCGLLGYSGEDLGKLKEEGVI
;
A
#
# COMPACT_ATOMS: atom_id res chain seq x y z
N CYS A 1 -15.25 20.47 -17.55
CA CYS A 1 -16.01 20.96 -18.72
C CYS A 1 -15.16 20.90 -19.99
N ARG A 2 -14.28 21.87 -20.26
CA ARG A 2 -13.44 21.92 -21.47
C ARG A 2 -12.67 20.63 -21.81
N PHE A 3 -11.99 20.04 -20.82
CA PHE A 3 -11.16 18.84 -21.01
C PHE A 3 -11.93 17.58 -21.37
N ILE A 4 -13.23 17.55 -21.05
CA ILE A 4 -14.10 16.42 -21.37
C ILE A 4 -15.03 16.74 -22.55
N GLY A 5 -14.79 17.86 -23.26
CA GLY A 5 -15.62 18.32 -24.39
C GLY A 5 -17.04 18.75 -24.00
N ARG A 6 -17.27 19.08 -22.72
CA ARG A 6 -18.59 19.43 -22.17
C ARG A 6 -18.61 20.86 -21.64
N ASP A 7 -18.36 21.83 -22.52
CA ASP A 7 -18.42 23.25 -22.17
C ASP A 7 -19.86 23.70 -21.83
N ASP A 8 -20.87 22.97 -22.31
CA ASP A 8 -22.28 23.13 -21.93
C ASP A 8 -22.51 22.97 -20.41
N LEU A 9 -21.74 22.11 -19.74
CA LEU A 9 -21.83 21.94 -18.28
C LEU A 9 -21.29 23.14 -17.50
N ALA A 10 -20.44 23.98 -18.12
CA ALA A 10 -19.90 25.17 -17.46
C ALA A 10 -20.95 26.28 -17.34
N THR A 11 -21.96 26.28 -18.22
CA THR A 11 -23.03 27.30 -18.26
C THR A 11 -24.37 26.79 -17.72
N ASP A 12 -24.47 25.49 -17.41
CA ASP A 12 -25.67 24.90 -16.81
C ASP A 12 -25.91 25.46 -15.39
N PRO A 13 -27.07 26.10 -15.13
CA PRO A 13 -27.40 26.65 -13.82
C PRO A 13 -27.35 25.61 -12.69
N ARG A 14 -27.51 24.32 -12.99
CA ARG A 14 -27.43 23.24 -12.00
C ARG A 14 -26.00 23.01 -11.48
N PHE A 15 -24.98 23.44 -12.21
CA PHE A 15 -23.57 23.14 -11.91
C PHE A 15 -22.71 24.37 -11.62
N HIS A 16 -23.33 25.55 -11.45
CA HIS A 16 -22.65 26.83 -11.36
C HIS A 16 -21.74 27.00 -10.12
N ASN A 17 -21.97 26.27 -9.03
CA ASN A 17 -21.14 26.28 -7.82
C ASN A 17 -21.05 24.88 -7.18
N ASP A 18 -20.23 24.73 -6.14
CA ASP A 18 -20.01 23.44 -5.46
C ASP A 18 -21.28 22.86 -4.82
N LEU A 19 -22.10 23.70 -4.17
CA LEU A 19 -23.33 23.26 -3.52
C LEU A 19 -24.35 22.74 -4.54
N ALA A 20 -24.52 23.46 -5.65
CA ALA A 20 -25.42 23.05 -6.72
C ALA A 20 -24.90 21.76 -7.39
N ARG A 21 -23.59 21.66 -7.67
CA ARG A 21 -23.01 20.41 -8.19
C ARG A 21 -23.24 19.23 -7.25
N TRP A 22 -23.12 19.45 -5.94
CA TRP A 22 -23.44 18.43 -4.95
C TRP A 22 -24.92 18.08 -4.93
N GLU A 23 -25.84 19.05 -4.98
CA GLU A 23 -27.28 18.76 -5.03
C GLU A 23 -27.64 17.92 -6.27
N TYR A 24 -27.10 18.28 -7.42
CA TYR A 24 -27.36 17.64 -8.72
C TYR A 24 -26.34 16.55 -9.10
N ARG A 25 -25.59 15.98 -8.15
CA ARG A 25 -24.55 14.97 -8.47
C ARG A 25 -25.09 13.75 -9.20
N ASP A 26 -26.31 13.32 -8.88
CA ASP A 26 -26.94 12.17 -9.54
C ASP A 26 -27.18 12.40 -11.04
N THR A 27 -27.20 13.67 -11.48
CA THR A 27 -27.24 14.04 -12.90
C THR A 27 -25.83 14.24 -13.49
N LEU A 28 -24.89 14.78 -12.70
CA LEU A 28 -23.54 15.08 -13.17
C LEU A 28 -22.63 13.84 -13.25
N ASP A 29 -22.71 12.96 -12.26
CA ASP A 29 -21.85 11.77 -12.13
C ASP A 29 -21.96 10.81 -13.31
N PRO A 30 -23.17 10.49 -13.86
CA PRO A 30 -23.27 9.65 -15.04
C PRO A 30 -22.54 10.23 -16.26
N ILE A 31 -22.59 11.55 -16.43
CA ILE A 31 -21.93 12.24 -17.54
C ILE A 31 -20.41 12.11 -17.43
N VAL A 32 -19.86 12.35 -16.23
CA VAL A 32 -18.42 12.21 -15.99
C VAL A 32 -18.01 10.75 -16.11
N ARG A 33 -18.81 9.82 -15.58
CA ARG A 33 -18.56 8.38 -15.63
C ARG A 33 -18.50 7.86 -17.05
N GLU A 34 -19.41 8.29 -17.93
CA GLU A 34 -19.41 7.88 -19.34
C GLU A 34 -18.12 8.32 -20.05
N TRP A 35 -17.68 9.56 -19.82
CA TRP A 35 -16.43 10.06 -20.39
C TRP A 35 -15.19 9.32 -19.86
N VAL A 36 -15.13 9.04 -18.55
CA VAL A 36 -14.04 8.25 -17.96
C VAL A 36 -14.04 6.83 -18.53
N ALA A 37 -15.21 6.19 -18.68
CA ALA A 37 -15.34 4.84 -19.21
C ALA A 37 -14.96 4.71 -20.70
N SER A 38 -15.02 5.80 -21.46
CA SER A 38 -14.58 5.83 -22.87
C SER A 38 -13.06 5.91 -23.07
N GLN A 39 -12.28 6.01 -22.00
CA GLN A 39 -10.84 6.18 -22.03
C GLN A 39 -10.13 5.14 -21.15
N THR A 40 -8.84 4.97 -21.38
CA THR A 40 -7.98 4.25 -20.45
C THR A 40 -7.73 5.09 -19.20
N ALA A 41 -7.50 4.42 -18.05
CA ALA A 41 -7.16 5.12 -16.80
C ALA A 41 -5.94 6.03 -16.96
N LYS A 42 -4.96 5.62 -17.78
CA LYS A 42 -3.77 6.41 -18.06
C LYS A 42 -4.10 7.71 -18.80
N GLU A 43 -4.95 7.67 -19.83
CA GLU A 43 -5.34 8.88 -20.57
C GLU A 43 -6.07 9.88 -19.67
N VAL A 44 -6.97 9.38 -18.81
CA VAL A 44 -7.68 10.22 -17.84
C VAL A 44 -6.71 10.91 -16.87
N ILE A 45 -5.71 10.17 -16.36
CA ILE A 45 -4.69 10.70 -15.45
C ILE A 45 -3.80 11.71 -16.17
N ASP A 46 -3.30 11.40 -17.37
CA ASP A 46 -2.44 12.30 -18.16
C ASP A 46 -3.16 13.62 -18.53
N ILE A 47 -4.49 13.60 -18.64
CA ILE A 47 -5.32 14.82 -18.78
C ILE A 47 -5.43 15.54 -17.44
N ALA A 48 -5.74 14.81 -16.37
CA ALA A 48 -5.96 15.37 -15.05
C ALA A 48 -4.70 15.98 -14.43
N GLU A 49 -3.51 15.46 -14.70
CA GLU A 49 -2.23 16.05 -14.27
C GLU A 49 -1.97 17.45 -14.85
N LYS A 50 -2.63 17.79 -15.97
CA LYS A 50 -2.52 19.12 -16.60
C LYS A 50 -3.45 20.16 -15.96
N ILE A 51 -4.26 19.75 -15.00
CA ILE A 51 -5.29 20.57 -14.35
C ILE A 51 -5.29 20.36 -12.83
N PRO A 52 -5.84 21.29 -12.04
CA PRO A 52 -5.89 21.14 -10.58
C PRO A 52 -7.03 20.19 -10.15
N ILE A 53 -7.13 19.00 -10.75
CA ILE A 53 -8.11 17.98 -10.36
C ILE A 53 -7.37 16.84 -9.66
N PRO A 54 -7.60 16.63 -8.35
CA PRO A 54 -7.04 15.48 -7.65
C PRO A 54 -7.70 14.20 -8.15
N CYS A 55 -6.91 13.28 -8.69
CA CYS A 55 -7.36 11.96 -9.08
C CYS A 55 -6.19 10.96 -8.99
N GLY A 56 -6.50 9.67 -9.03
CA GLY A 56 -5.52 8.60 -8.98
C GLY A 56 -6.10 7.31 -9.55
N ILE A 57 -5.22 6.43 -10.01
CA ILE A 57 -5.60 5.10 -10.47
C ILE A 57 -5.93 4.25 -9.24
N CYS A 58 -7.07 3.57 -9.27
CA CYS A 58 -7.38 2.52 -8.31
C CYS A 58 -6.64 1.25 -8.74
N TYR A 59 -5.48 0.99 -8.15
CA TYR A 59 -4.66 -0.17 -8.47
C TYR A 59 -5.22 -1.46 -7.87
N GLU A 60 -5.08 -2.56 -8.61
CA GLU A 60 -5.13 -3.91 -8.08
C GLU A 60 -3.88 -4.20 -7.24
N HIS A 61 -3.97 -5.15 -6.31
CA HIS A 61 -2.88 -5.51 -5.40
C HIS A 61 -1.58 -5.87 -6.13
N THR A 62 -1.69 -6.54 -7.28
CA THR A 62 -0.56 -6.94 -8.12
C THR A 62 0.09 -5.76 -8.84
N GLU A 63 -0.67 -4.70 -9.15
CA GLU A 63 -0.18 -3.52 -9.84
C GLU A 63 0.61 -2.61 -8.89
N VAL A 64 0.20 -2.52 -7.62
CA VAL A 64 0.90 -1.73 -6.58
C VAL A 64 2.37 -2.10 -6.49
N ALA A 65 2.72 -3.38 -6.54
CA ALA A 65 4.11 -3.83 -6.45
C ALA A 65 4.98 -3.37 -7.64
N HIS A 66 4.34 -3.04 -8.78
CA HIS A 66 5.03 -2.62 -9.99
C HIS A 66 5.06 -1.10 -10.17
N ASP A 67 4.31 -0.36 -9.37
CA ASP A 67 4.15 1.09 -9.47
C ASP A 67 5.51 1.83 -9.31
N PRO A 68 5.80 2.83 -10.18
CA PRO A 68 7.03 3.59 -10.11
C PRO A 68 7.25 4.36 -8.80
N GLN A 69 6.21 4.91 -8.18
CA GLN A 69 6.30 5.61 -6.90
C GLN A 69 6.57 4.61 -5.77
N VAL A 70 5.89 3.48 -5.74
CA VAL A 70 6.14 2.39 -4.77
C VAL A 70 7.61 1.94 -4.81
N LYS A 71 8.18 1.79 -6.02
CA LYS A 71 9.59 1.46 -6.23
C LYS A 71 10.52 2.60 -5.83
N ALA A 72 10.27 3.82 -6.29
CA ALA A 72 11.09 4.99 -6.00
C ALA A 72 11.17 5.28 -4.50
N LEU A 73 10.04 5.12 -3.81
CA LEU A 73 9.93 5.30 -2.37
C LEU A 73 10.40 4.08 -1.59
N LYS A 74 10.73 2.95 -2.23
CA LYS A 74 11.11 1.68 -1.55
C LYS A 74 10.07 1.25 -0.52
N MET A 75 8.79 1.36 -0.89
CA MET A 75 7.65 1.02 -0.02
C MET A 75 7.51 -0.49 0.21
N LEU A 76 8.10 -1.31 -0.66
CA LEU A 76 8.21 -2.75 -0.48
C LEU A 76 9.68 -3.14 -0.39
N THR A 77 9.98 -4.12 0.46
CA THR A 77 11.33 -4.69 0.65
C THR A 77 11.26 -6.20 0.48
N GLU A 78 12.26 -6.77 -0.18
CA GLU A 78 12.43 -8.23 -0.26
C GLU A 78 13.08 -8.76 1.02
N VAL A 79 12.48 -9.78 1.62
CA VAL A 79 13.05 -10.53 2.74
C VAL A 79 13.05 -12.03 2.43
N PRO A 80 13.95 -12.84 3.03
CA PRO A 80 13.90 -14.29 2.88
C PRO A 80 12.54 -14.85 3.31
N SER A 81 12.00 -15.81 2.56
CA SER A 81 10.82 -16.56 2.98
C SER A 81 11.09 -17.30 4.30
N PRO A 82 10.04 -17.68 5.07
CA PRO A 82 10.21 -18.45 6.30
C PRO A 82 10.99 -19.76 6.14
N ASP A 83 10.93 -20.40 4.97
CA ASP A 83 11.69 -21.62 4.66
C ASP A 83 13.09 -21.35 4.08
N GLY A 84 13.46 -20.08 3.89
CA GLY A 84 14.74 -19.63 3.35
C GLY A 84 14.98 -19.96 1.87
N LYS A 85 13.99 -20.53 1.16
CA LYS A 85 14.17 -20.99 -0.23
C LYS A 85 13.90 -19.91 -1.27
N SER A 86 13.19 -18.85 -0.89
CA SER A 86 12.82 -17.77 -1.79
C SER A 86 12.86 -16.43 -1.06
N LYS A 87 12.48 -15.38 -1.77
CA LYS A 87 12.25 -14.05 -1.20
C LYS A 87 10.78 -13.70 -1.36
N VAL A 88 10.27 -12.96 -0.40
CA VAL A 88 8.92 -12.42 -0.43
C VAL A 88 8.97 -10.90 -0.25
N LEU A 89 8.04 -10.21 -0.90
CA LEU A 89 7.87 -8.77 -0.70
C LEU A 89 7.06 -8.53 0.58
N VAL A 90 7.57 -7.67 1.44
CA VAL A 90 6.88 -7.16 2.62
C VAL A 90 6.81 -5.65 2.57
N THR A 91 5.82 -5.08 3.24
CA THR A 91 5.70 -3.63 3.39
C THR A 91 6.87 -3.10 4.21
N SER A 92 7.63 -2.17 3.64
CA SER A 92 8.65 -1.42 4.36
C SER A 92 7.99 -0.56 5.45
N PRO A 93 8.69 -0.25 6.55
CA PRO A 93 8.24 0.75 7.49
C PRO A 93 7.88 2.06 6.76
N PRO A 94 6.68 2.64 7.01
CA PRO A 94 6.17 3.76 6.21
C PRO A 94 6.87 5.08 6.54
N LEU A 95 7.60 5.13 7.66
CA LEU A 95 8.28 6.33 8.13
C LEU A 95 9.62 6.53 7.41
N ARG A 96 9.96 7.79 7.16
CA ARG A 96 11.29 8.22 6.70
C ARG A 96 11.86 9.13 7.77
N MET A 97 12.86 8.62 8.48
CA MET A 97 13.50 9.31 9.61
C MET A 97 14.97 9.57 9.26
N SER A 98 15.42 10.81 9.41
CA SER A 98 16.78 11.22 9.03
C SER A 98 17.85 10.63 9.95
N GLU A 99 17.56 10.53 11.25
CA GLU A 99 18.53 10.06 12.26
C GLU A 99 18.38 8.57 12.57
N THR A 100 17.15 8.08 12.63
CA THR A 100 16.82 6.70 13.00
C THR A 100 15.97 6.01 11.92
N PRO A 101 16.49 5.87 10.69
CA PRO A 101 15.73 5.26 9.60
C PRO A 101 15.31 3.83 9.98
N PRO A 102 14.00 3.53 10.00
CA PRO A 102 13.53 2.20 10.38
C PRO A 102 13.99 1.17 9.34
N LYS A 103 14.43 0.00 9.83
CA LYS A 103 14.93 -1.11 9.00
C LYS A 103 14.26 -2.41 9.42
N ILE A 104 14.08 -3.30 8.45
CA ILE A 104 13.72 -4.68 8.72
C ILE A 104 15.03 -5.43 8.98
N GLU A 105 15.30 -5.75 10.24
CA GLU A 105 16.59 -6.32 10.68
C GLU A 105 16.62 -7.84 10.66
N ARG A 106 15.46 -8.48 10.87
CA ARG A 106 15.33 -9.93 10.94
C ARG A 106 14.22 -10.38 10.00
N SER A 107 14.40 -11.56 9.41
CA SER A 107 13.33 -12.22 8.66
C SER A 107 12.37 -12.95 9.61
N PHE A 108 11.36 -13.60 9.04
CA PHE A 108 10.42 -14.44 9.77
C PHE A 108 11.16 -15.54 10.55
N PRO A 109 10.95 -15.65 11.87
CA PRO A 109 11.58 -16.71 12.63
C PRO A 109 10.93 -18.07 12.34
N ALA A 110 11.74 -19.12 12.34
CA ALA A 110 11.23 -20.48 12.40
C ALA A 110 10.61 -20.76 13.78
N ILE A 111 9.74 -21.76 13.84
CA ILE A 111 9.16 -22.23 15.11
C ILE A 111 10.31 -22.66 16.04
N GLY A 112 10.33 -22.08 17.25
CA GLY A 112 11.35 -22.35 18.25
C GLY A 112 12.74 -21.74 17.99
N GLN A 113 12.93 -20.96 16.92
CA GLN A 113 14.25 -20.41 16.54
C GLN A 113 14.95 -19.64 17.68
N HIS A 114 14.17 -18.94 18.51
CA HIS A 114 14.71 -18.11 19.59
C HIS A 114 14.57 -18.78 20.98
N ASN A 115 14.20 -20.05 21.07
CA ASN A 115 14.01 -20.71 22.37
C ASN A 115 15.30 -20.65 23.21
N GLU A 116 16.43 -21.07 22.66
CA GLU A 116 17.71 -21.02 23.38
C GLU A 116 18.14 -19.59 23.74
N GLU A 117 18.00 -18.64 22.79
CA GLU A 117 18.31 -17.22 23.02
C GLU A 117 17.52 -16.66 24.23
N ILE A 118 16.23 -16.98 24.31
CA ILE A 118 15.34 -16.45 25.34
C ILE A 118 15.48 -17.22 26.65
N TYR A 119 15.32 -18.55 26.65
CA TYR A 119 15.35 -19.35 27.87
C TYR A 119 16.73 -19.31 28.53
N CYS A 120 17.80 -19.52 27.78
CA CYS A 120 19.14 -19.53 28.36
C CYS A 120 19.70 -18.11 28.49
N GLY A 121 19.58 -17.29 27.44
CA GLY A 121 20.21 -15.97 27.39
C GLY A 121 19.49 -14.90 28.21
N LEU A 122 18.15 -14.89 28.21
CA LEU A 122 17.37 -13.86 28.91
C LEU A 122 16.83 -14.33 30.26
N LEU A 123 16.37 -15.58 30.35
CA LEU A 123 15.75 -16.13 31.56
C LEU A 123 16.75 -16.90 32.45
N GLY A 124 17.96 -17.16 31.97
CA GLY A 124 19.03 -17.79 32.75
C GLY A 124 18.86 -19.29 32.97
N TYR A 125 18.07 -19.96 32.13
CA TYR A 125 17.91 -21.42 32.20
C TYR A 125 19.18 -22.11 31.74
N SER A 126 19.46 -23.28 32.31
CA SER A 126 20.55 -24.10 31.82
C SER A 126 20.15 -24.83 30.53
N GLY A 127 21.14 -25.31 29.77
CA GLY A 127 20.88 -26.21 28.64
C GLY A 127 20.17 -27.51 29.05
N GLU A 128 20.33 -27.95 30.30
CA GLU A 128 19.62 -29.10 30.85
C GLU A 128 18.14 -28.81 31.07
N ASP A 129 17.80 -27.62 31.57
CA ASP A 129 16.40 -27.20 31.74
C ASP A 129 15.72 -27.06 30.38
N LEU A 130 16.41 -26.49 29.39
CA LEU A 130 15.91 -26.41 28.02
C LEU A 130 15.65 -27.79 27.41
N GLY A 131 16.53 -28.76 27.68
CA GLY A 131 16.37 -30.15 27.28
C GLY A 131 15.10 -30.78 27.87
N LYS A 132 14.88 -30.62 29.18
CA LYS A 132 13.68 -31.12 29.87
C LYS A 132 12.39 -30.54 29.29
N LEU A 133 12.35 -29.23 29.06
CA LEU A 133 11.18 -28.57 28.47
C LEU A 133 10.83 -29.14 27.09
N LYS A 134 11.86 -29.48 26.29
CA LYS A 134 11.68 -30.09 24.98
C LYS A 134 11.19 -31.54 25.08
N GLU A 135 11.69 -32.31 26.04
CA GLU A 135 11.24 -33.69 26.30
C GLU A 135 9.80 -33.76 26.82
N GLU A 136 9.41 -32.80 27.65
CA GLU A 136 8.05 -32.67 28.19
C GLU A 136 7.05 -32.10 27.15
N GLY A 137 7.51 -31.66 25.98
CA GLY A 137 6.69 -31.08 24.92
C GLY A 137 6.16 -29.68 25.24
N VAL A 138 6.82 -28.96 26.14
CA VAL A 138 6.50 -27.56 26.49
C VAL A 138 6.99 -26.61 25.40
N ILE A 139 8.10 -26.94 24.72
CA ILE A 139 8.73 -26.15 23.65
C ILE A 139 9.11 -26.98 22.42
#